data_AF-G7LJN1-F1
#
_entry.id   AF-G7LJN1-F1
#
_cell.length_a   1.000
_cell.length_b   1.000
_cell.length_c   1.000
_cell.angle_alpha   90.00
_cell.angle_beta   90.00
_cell.angle_gamma   90.00
#
_symmetry.space_group_name_H-M   'P 1'
#
loop_
_entity.id
_entity.type
_entity.pdbx_description
1 polymer ?
#
loop_
_entity_poly.entity_id
_entity_poly.type
_entity_poly.pdbx_seq_one_letter_code
_entity_poly.pdbx_strand_id
1 'polypeptide(L)'
;MQGKLFLQEVLKVYVSKYMSVAKTLPFSDDIGGTSILFLPCALYNWTPPEGAGQFHGMPLDVKVVHFKGSRKRLMLESWNFYSSTPDIADMLCLILGSGRTKYDF
;
A
#
# COMPACT_ATOMS: atom_id res chain seq x y z
N MET A 1 -21.13 -11.09 -10.59
CA MET A 1 -19.88 -11.63 -11.17
C MET A 1 -19.15 -12.41 -10.07
N GLN A 2 -18.82 -13.68 -10.27
CA GLN A 2 -18.10 -14.49 -9.28
C GLN A 2 -16.70 -13.89 -9.09
N GLY A 3 -16.32 -13.42 -7.89
CA GLY A 3 -15.12 -12.57 -7.69
C GLY A 3 -13.81 -13.09 -8.29
N LYS A 4 -13.68 -14.41 -8.47
CA LYS A 4 -12.57 -15.04 -9.19
C LYS A 4 -12.47 -14.60 -10.66
N LEU A 5 -13.59 -14.48 -11.37
CA LEU A 5 -13.64 -14.05 -12.78
C LEU A 5 -13.21 -12.59 -12.91
N PHE A 6 -13.72 -11.73 -12.02
CA PHE A 6 -13.33 -10.32 -11.98
C PHE A 6 -11.82 -10.16 -11.77
N LEU A 7 -11.24 -10.88 -10.80
CA LEU A 7 -9.79 -10.85 -10.57
C LEU A 7 -8.98 -11.34 -11.78
N GLN A 8 -9.49 -12.32 -12.53
CA GLN A 8 -8.84 -12.77 -13.76
C GLN A 8 -8.86 -11.68 -14.84
N GLU A 9 -9.93 -10.91 -14.97
CA GLU A 9 -10.01 -9.77 -15.90
C GLU A 9 -9.04 -8.65 -15.50
N VAL A 10 -8.99 -8.31 -14.21
CA VAL A 10 -8.02 -7.33 -13.67
C VAL A 10 -6.58 -7.72 -14.00
N LEU A 11 -6.23 -8.99 -13.81
CA LEU A 11 -4.87 -9.47 -14.10
C LEU A 11 -4.55 -9.43 -15.60
N LYS A 12 -5.51 -9.73 -16.47
CA LYS A 12 -5.31 -9.65 -17.93
C LYS A 12 -5.02 -8.21 -18.37
N VAL A 13 -5.83 -7.26 -17.91
CA VAL A 13 -5.63 -5.83 -18.20
C VAL A 13 -4.29 -5.35 -17.66
N TYR A 14 -3.97 -5.70 -16.41
CA TYR A 14 -2.70 -5.36 -15.80
C TYR A 14 -1.53 -5.85 -16.65
N VAL A 15 -1.46 -7.13 -17.02
CA VAL A 15 -0.34 -7.66 -17.81
C VAL A 15 -0.25 -7.00 -19.19
N SER A 16 -1.38 -6.76 -19.85
CA SER A 16 -1.43 -6.12 -21.17
C SER A 16 -0.89 -4.69 -21.15
N LYS A 17 -1.27 -3.89 -20.14
CA LYS A 17 -0.87 -2.47 -20.04
C LYS A 17 0.44 -2.26 -19.30
N TYR A 18 0.76 -3.09 -18.31
CA TYR A 18 1.98 -2.97 -17.53
C TYR A 18 3.26 -3.23 -18.35
N MET A 19 3.16 -4.02 -19.43
CA MET A 19 4.31 -4.23 -20.30
C MET A 19 4.51 -3.10 -21.33
N SER A 20 3.49 -2.27 -21.57
CA SER A 20 3.57 -1.11 -22.48
C SER A 20 3.81 0.22 -21.76
N VAL A 21 3.31 0.35 -20.53
CA VAL A 21 3.56 1.48 -19.64
C VAL A 21 4.84 1.19 -18.85
N ALA A 22 5.82 2.11 -18.86
CA ALA A 22 7.00 1.97 -18.01
C ALA A 22 6.56 1.65 -16.57
N LYS A 23 7.17 0.62 -15.95
CA LYS A 23 6.75 -0.08 -14.71
C LYS A 23 6.47 0.79 -13.47
N THR A 24 6.66 2.10 -13.59
CA THR A 24 6.62 3.11 -12.53
C THR A 24 5.45 4.09 -12.66
N LEU A 25 4.67 4.06 -13.75
CA LEU A 25 3.56 5.00 -13.93
C LEU A 25 2.21 4.38 -13.54
N PRO A 26 1.37 5.11 -12.79
CA PRO A 26 0.00 4.69 -12.52
C PRO A 26 -0.86 4.79 -13.79
N PHE A 27 -1.88 3.95 -13.89
CA PHE A 27 -2.86 4.00 -14.97
C PHE A 27 -4.23 3.53 -14.49
N SER A 28 -5.30 3.94 -15.17
CA SER A 28 -6.66 3.51 -14.87
C SER A 28 -7.26 2.70 -16.01
N ASP A 29 -8.23 1.85 -15.68
CA ASP A 29 -9.06 1.15 -16.66
C ASP A 29 -10.45 0.84 -16.10
N ASP A 30 -11.43 0.70 -16.98
CA ASP A 30 -12.79 0.31 -16.62
C ASP A 30 -12.98 -1.19 -16.87
N ILE A 31 -13.12 -1.96 -15.78
CA ILE A 31 -13.21 -3.42 -15.81
C ILE A 31 -14.55 -3.83 -15.21
N GLY A 32 -15.39 -4.50 -16.01
CA GLY A 32 -16.69 -4.96 -15.53
C GLY A 32 -17.62 -3.85 -15.05
N GLY A 33 -17.51 -2.64 -15.62
CA GLY A 33 -18.28 -1.46 -15.21
C GLY A 33 -17.77 -0.78 -13.93
N THR A 34 -16.59 -1.17 -13.44
CA THR A 34 -15.93 -0.55 -12.29
C THR A 34 -14.63 0.12 -12.74
N SER A 35 -14.43 1.38 -12.38
CA SER A 35 -13.18 2.08 -12.63
C SER A 35 -12.10 1.64 -11.64
N ILE A 36 -10.98 1.17 -12.15
CA ILE A 36 -9.86 0.63 -11.37
C ILE A 36 -8.60 1.45 -11.65
N LEU A 37 -7.98 1.97 -10.59
CA LEU A 37 -6.68 2.62 -10.63
C LEU A 37 -5.58 1.62 -10.24
N PHE A 38 -4.64 1.39 -11.15
CA PHE A 38 -3.46 0.56 -10.93
C PHE A 38 -2.30 1.45 -10.47
N LEU A 39 -1.84 1.20 -9.23
CA LEU A 39 -0.74 1.93 -8.61
C LEU A 39 0.52 1.08 -8.53
N PRO A 40 1.72 1.63 -8.83
CA PRO A 40 2.98 0.91 -8.67
C PRO A 40 3.20 0.47 -7.21
N CYS A 41 3.36 -0.83 -6.99
CA CYS A 41 3.57 -1.38 -5.64
C CYS A 41 4.80 -0.80 -4.94
N ALA A 42 5.85 -0.47 -5.68
CA ALA A 42 7.07 0.11 -5.12
C ALA A 42 6.84 1.48 -4.46
N LEU A 43 5.84 2.24 -4.91
CA LEU A 43 5.51 3.58 -4.39
C LEU A 43 4.32 3.55 -3.42
N TYR A 44 3.30 2.77 -3.73
CA TYR A 44 2.00 2.81 -3.04
C TYR A 44 1.70 1.56 -2.20
N ASN A 45 2.63 0.61 -2.11
CA ASN A 45 2.44 -0.62 -1.32
C ASN A 45 3.78 -1.18 -0.83
N TRP A 46 4.71 -0.31 -0.45
CA TRP A 46 6.03 -0.75 0.00
C TRP A 46 5.89 -1.43 1.37
N THR A 47 6.38 -2.66 1.47
CA THR A 47 6.31 -3.47 2.71
C THR A 47 7.72 -3.64 3.25
N PRO A 48 8.01 -3.28 4.52
CA PRO A 48 9.30 -3.56 5.13
C PRO A 48 9.70 -5.04 4.99
N PRO A 49 10.99 -5.41 4.91
CA PRO A 49 11.38 -6.83 4.94
C PRO A 49 10.99 -7.51 6.27
N GLU A 50 10.78 -8.84 6.26
CA GLU A 50 10.54 -9.58 7.51
C GLU A 50 11.79 -9.56 8.39
N GLY A 51 11.61 -9.37 9.70
CA GLY A 51 12.72 -9.28 10.64
C GLY A 51 13.48 -7.95 10.60
N ALA A 52 13.20 -7.06 9.64
CA ALA A 52 13.72 -5.71 9.68
C ALA A 52 13.11 -4.98 10.88
N GLY A 53 13.93 -4.70 11.88
CA GLY A 53 13.53 -3.91 13.05
C GLY A 53 13.44 -2.41 12.77
N GLN A 54 13.64 -1.98 11.51
CA GLN A 54 13.67 -0.59 11.05
C GLN A 54 13.24 -0.52 9.57
N PHE A 55 13.12 0.70 9.02
CA PHE A 55 12.81 0.99 7.60
C PHE A 55 13.99 0.81 6.64
N HIS A 56 14.86 -0.16 6.88
CA HIS A 56 16.03 -0.38 6.02
C HIS A 56 15.62 -0.66 4.56
N GLY A 57 16.24 0.08 3.63
CA GLY A 57 15.98 -0.04 2.20
C GLY A 57 14.65 0.57 1.74
N MET A 58 14.00 1.40 2.57
CA MET A 58 12.82 2.15 2.14
C MET A 58 13.22 3.22 1.10
N PRO A 59 12.61 3.22 -0.10
CA PRO A 59 12.81 4.28 -1.08
C PRO A 59 12.36 5.65 -0.53
N LEU A 60 13.06 6.72 -0.91
CA LEU A 60 12.74 8.08 -0.47
C LEU A 60 11.42 8.62 -1.08
N ASP A 61 10.97 8.01 -2.16
CA ASP A 61 9.79 8.40 -2.92
C ASP A 61 8.54 7.57 -2.60
N VAL A 62 8.61 6.66 -1.63
CA VAL A 62 7.44 5.92 -1.15
C VAL A 62 6.35 6.87 -0.70
N LYS A 63 5.11 6.58 -1.13
CA LYS A 63 3.90 7.31 -0.78
C LYS A 63 3.09 6.57 0.30
N VAL A 64 3.08 5.25 0.27
CA VAL A 64 2.33 4.43 1.22
C VAL A 64 3.16 3.24 1.69
N VAL A 65 3.30 3.12 3.01
CA VAL A 65 3.96 1.99 3.68
C VAL A 65 2.90 1.00 4.16
N HIS A 66 3.06 -0.27 3.80
CA HIS A 66 2.16 -1.35 4.19
C HIS A 66 2.81 -2.25 5.24
N PHE A 67 2.33 -2.15 6.49
CA PHE A 67 2.74 -3.03 7.60
C PHE A 67 2.02 -4.38 7.56
N LYS A 68 2.34 -5.20 6.57
CA LYS A 68 1.75 -6.54 6.37
C LYS A 68 2.27 -7.56 7.40
N GLY A 69 1.36 -8.38 7.94
CA GLY A 69 1.73 -9.51 8.79
C GLY A 69 2.35 -9.11 10.14
N SER A 70 3.48 -9.72 10.49
CA SER A 70 4.17 -9.58 11.80
C SER A 70 4.82 -8.20 12.05
N ARG A 71 4.74 -7.27 11.10
CA ARG A 71 5.41 -5.94 11.13
C ARG A 71 4.67 -4.89 11.96
N LYS A 72 3.76 -5.32 12.85
CA LYS A 72 2.94 -4.41 13.67
C LYS A 72 3.76 -3.61 14.68
N ARG A 73 4.93 -4.10 15.09
CA ARG A 73 5.83 -3.33 15.94
C ARG A 73 6.28 -2.01 15.29
N LEU A 74 6.72 -2.07 14.03
CA LEU A 74 7.13 -0.87 13.27
C LEU A 74 5.95 0.09 13.06
N MET A 75 4.76 -0.45 12.84
CA MET A 75 3.53 0.34 12.76
C MET A 75 3.31 1.15 14.04
N LEU A 76 3.42 0.50 15.20
CA LEU A 76 3.26 1.16 16.50
C LEU A 76 4.36 2.16 16.80
N GLU A 77 5.62 1.83 16.49
CA GLU A 77 6.74 2.76 16.61
C GLU A 77 6.51 4.02 15.76
N SER A 78 6.00 3.86 14.53
CA SER A 78 5.65 4.98 13.65
C SER A 78 4.50 5.81 14.19
N TRP A 79 3.46 5.16 14.73
CA TRP A 79 2.31 5.84 15.34
C TRP A 79 2.69 6.64 16.59
N ASN A 80 3.54 6.07 17.44
CA ASN A 80 4.02 6.75 18.64
C ASN A 80 4.88 7.97 18.28
N PHE A 81 5.77 7.83 17.29
CA PHE A 81 6.55 8.94 16.77
C PHE A 81 5.65 10.06 16.23
N TYR A 82 4.67 9.69 15.38
CA TYR A 82 3.66 10.60 14.86
C TYR A 82 2.93 11.34 15.99
N SER A 83 2.40 10.60 16.97
CA SER A 83 1.62 11.16 18.07
C SER A 83 2.44 12.08 18.99
N SER A 84 3.77 11.90 19.01
CA SER A 84 4.68 12.75 19.78
C SER A 84 5.13 14.02 19.06
N THR A 85 4.77 14.18 17.77
CA THR A 85 5.21 15.31 16.94
C THR A 85 4.14 16.40 16.90
N PRO A 86 4.43 17.63 17.36
CA PRO A 86 3.43 18.68 17.55
C PRO A 86 3.03 19.43 16.26
N ASP A 87 3.77 19.26 15.15
CA ASP A 87 3.57 20.01 13.92
C ASP A 87 3.84 19.13 12.69
N ILE A 88 2.81 18.37 12.29
CA ILE A 88 2.83 17.60 11.05
C ILE A 88 1.86 18.28 10.09
N ALA A 89 2.41 18.83 9.01
CA ALA A 89 1.66 19.47 7.93
C ALA A 89 0.54 18.56 7.39
N ASP A 90 -0.54 19.15 6.85
CA ASP A 90 -1.79 18.55 6.37
C ASP A 90 -1.62 17.17 5.69
N MET A 91 -1.44 16.13 6.49
CA MET A 91 -1.28 14.76 6.02
C MET A 91 -2.68 14.16 5.88
N LEU A 92 -3.12 14.00 4.63
CA LEU A 92 -4.37 13.30 4.34
C LEU A 92 -4.15 11.78 4.52
N CYS A 93 -4.58 11.28 5.69
CA CYS A 93 -4.91 9.89 6.02
C CYS A 93 -3.75 8.97 6.48
N LEU A 94 -3.76 8.64 7.78
CA LEU A 94 -3.04 7.50 8.39
C LEU A 94 -4.09 6.54 8.98
N ILE A 95 -4.46 5.46 8.28
CA ILE A 95 -5.37 4.44 8.83
C ILE A 95 -4.59 3.20 9.24
N LEU A 96 -4.60 2.92 10.54
CA LEU A 96 -4.00 1.74 11.15
C LEU A 96 -5.06 0.86 11.81
N GLY A 97 -5.89 0.21 10.99
CA GLY A 97 -6.72 -0.92 11.43
C GLY A 97 -5.99 -2.24 11.17
N SER A 98 -5.70 -3.01 12.22
CA SER A 98 -5.03 -4.30 12.12
C SER A 98 -5.98 -5.47 11.82
N GLY A 99 -7.29 -5.25 12.01
CA GLY A 99 -8.33 -6.28 11.92
C GLY A 99 -8.24 -7.35 13.03
N ARG A 100 -7.33 -7.16 14.00
CA ARG A 100 -7.22 -7.94 15.22
C ARG A 100 -7.35 -6.95 16.37
N THR A 101 -8.37 -7.11 17.19
CA THR A 101 -8.69 -6.23 18.33
C THR A 101 -7.51 -5.93 19.27
N LYS A 102 -6.43 -6.72 19.24
CA LYS A 102 -5.19 -6.48 20.00
C LYS A 102 -4.32 -5.32 19.49
N TYR A 103 -4.46 -4.89 18.22
CA TYR A 103 -3.59 -3.87 17.62
C TYR A 103 -4.36 -2.76 16.88
N ASP A 104 -5.66 -2.64 17.14
CA ASP A 104 -6.46 -1.52 16.69
C ASP A 104 -6.32 -0.44 17.77
N PHE A 105 -5.65 0.67 17.44
CA PHE A 105 -5.44 1.84 18.30
C PHE A 105 -6.12 3.05 17.65
#